data_AF-A0A1Q8LJX8-F1
#
_entry.id   AF-A0A1Q8LJX8-F1
#
_cell.length_a   1.000
_cell.length_b   1.000
_cell.length_c   1.000
_cell.angle_alpha   90.00
_cell.angle_beta   90.00
_cell.angle_gamma   90.00
#
_symmetry.space_group_name_H-M   'P 1'
#
loop_
_entity.id
_entity.type
_entity.pdbx_description
1 polymer ?
#
loop_
_entity_poly.entity_id
_entity_poly.type
_entity_poly.pdbx_seq_one_letter_code
_entity_poly.pdbx_strand_id
1 'polypeptide(L)'
;MPLSARQASLLGSWLPGHEVVADLGWGLVGTTVLRVRHDGVDLVVKAGDDADAHIAREIRAHREWLAPLVARGRAPELHRADADAKLLVTRYLPGALVQDTPAEHEPSTYRGAGELLALLHDRVAVDDDGYGAQLRDTVLTRLGRPHRIAPGSSRGCGRR
;
A
#
# COMPACT_ATOMS: atom_id res chain seq x y z
N MET A 1 14.20 8.38 -3.52
CA MET A 1 14.25 9.46 -4.53
C MET A 1 13.66 10.72 -3.90
N PRO A 2 14.16 11.92 -4.20
CA PRO A 2 13.49 13.14 -3.72
C PRO A 2 12.12 13.30 -4.40
N LEU A 3 11.23 14.07 -3.78
CA LEU A 3 9.95 14.46 -4.40
C LEU A 3 10.21 15.22 -5.70
N SER A 4 9.35 15.03 -6.71
CA SER A 4 9.39 15.87 -7.92
C SER A 4 9.05 17.33 -7.60
N ALA A 5 9.42 18.26 -8.47
CA ALA A 5 9.10 19.68 -8.26
C ALA A 5 7.59 19.94 -8.11
N ARG A 6 6.76 19.22 -8.88
CA ARG A 6 5.29 19.28 -8.77
C ARG A 6 4.81 18.76 -7.41
N GLN A 7 5.34 17.62 -6.96
CA GLN A 7 4.98 17.03 -5.67
C GLN A 7 5.40 17.92 -4.50
N ALA A 8 6.62 18.48 -4.54
CA ALA A 8 7.13 19.38 -3.52
C ALA A 8 6.31 20.68 -3.44
N SER A 9 5.95 21.26 -4.59
CA SER A 9 5.10 22.46 -4.65
C SER A 9 3.69 22.20 -4.09
N LEU A 10 3.06 21.09 -4.47
CA LEU A 10 1.75 20.70 -3.94
C LEU A 10 1.82 20.46 -2.43
N LEU A 11 2.82 19.71 -1.96
CA LEU A 11 3.01 19.44 -0.55
C LEU A 11 3.20 20.73 0.25
N GLY A 12 4.01 21.67 -0.25
CA GLY A 12 4.20 22.98 0.38
C GLY A 12 2.91 23.83 0.41
N SER A 13 2.02 23.67 -0.58
CA SER A 13 0.72 24.33 -0.57
C SER A 13 -0.28 23.70 0.42
N TRP A 14 -0.20 22.37 0.61
CA TRP A 14 -1.10 21.64 1.51
C TRP A 14 -0.66 21.75 2.97
N LEU A 15 0.65 21.72 3.20
CA LEU A 15 1.28 21.69 4.52
C LEU A 15 2.41 22.74 4.56
N PRO A 16 2.07 24.04 4.57
CA PRO A 16 3.06 25.10 4.62
C PRO A 16 3.91 24.99 5.90
N GLY A 17 5.24 25.02 5.75
CA GLY A 17 6.16 24.93 6.88
C GLY A 17 6.27 23.54 7.52
N HIS A 18 5.83 22.47 6.83
CA HIS A 18 6.04 21.12 7.34
C HIS A 18 7.54 20.78 7.52
N GLU A 19 7.82 19.97 8.53
CA GLU A 19 9.16 19.48 8.82
C GLU A 19 9.23 17.98 8.53
N VAL A 20 10.29 17.53 7.85
CA VAL A 20 10.53 16.10 7.66
C VAL A 20 11.12 15.52 8.94
N VAL A 21 10.42 14.57 9.54
CA VAL A 21 10.81 13.92 10.80
C VAL A 21 11.62 12.66 10.56
N ALA A 22 11.24 11.85 9.56
CA ALA A 22 11.92 10.60 9.23
C ALA A 22 11.62 10.16 7.79
N ASP A 23 12.56 9.45 7.18
CA ASP A 23 12.32 8.65 5.98
C ASP A 23 11.86 7.24 6.42
N LEU A 24 10.68 6.83 5.94
CA LEU A 24 10.05 5.53 6.23
C LEU A 24 10.10 4.59 5.01
N GLY A 25 10.79 4.99 3.94
CA GLY A 25 10.95 4.19 2.73
C GLY A 25 11.86 2.98 2.95
N TRP A 26 11.60 1.90 2.20
CA TRP A 26 12.34 0.64 2.29
C TRP A 26 13.50 0.56 1.28
N GLY A 27 13.88 1.70 0.66
CA GLY A 27 14.86 1.74 -0.43
C GLY A 27 14.41 1.03 -1.71
N LEU A 28 13.15 0.58 -1.81
CA LEU A 28 12.57 0.03 -3.03
C LEU A 28 12.39 1.15 -4.07
N VAL A 29 12.70 0.83 -5.33
CA VAL A 29 12.67 1.81 -6.42
C VAL A 29 11.23 2.28 -6.65
N GLY A 30 11.06 3.60 -6.79
CA GLY A 30 9.85 4.22 -7.33
C GLY A 30 8.85 4.77 -6.32
N THR A 31 9.09 4.66 -5.02
CA THR A 31 8.25 5.32 -4.00
C THR A 31 9.06 5.98 -2.89
N THR A 32 8.62 7.16 -2.48
CA THR A 32 9.16 7.92 -1.34
C THR A 32 8.11 7.96 -0.25
N VAL A 33 8.50 7.64 0.99
CA VAL A 33 7.60 7.63 2.15
C VAL A 33 8.25 8.42 3.28
N LEU A 34 7.68 9.57 3.62
CA LEU A 34 8.23 10.46 4.65
C LEU A 34 7.23 10.61 5.80
N ARG A 35 7.73 10.56 7.04
CA ARG A 35 7.00 11.13 8.17
C ARG A 35 7.29 12.62 8.22
N VAL A 36 6.24 13.43 8.24
CA VAL A 36 6.34 14.88 8.37
C VAL A 36 5.54 15.37 9.57
N ARG A 37 5.92 16.52 10.11
CA ARG A 37 5.17 17.24 11.14
C ARG A 37 4.64 18.55 10.60
N HIS A 38 3.38 18.83 10.85
CA HIS A 38 2.71 20.07 10.47
C HIS A 38 1.68 20.44 11.54
N ASP A 39 1.73 21.67 12.04
CA ASP A 39 0.86 22.17 13.14
C ASP A 39 0.81 21.22 14.36
N GLY A 40 1.96 20.65 14.72
CA GLY A 40 2.07 19.71 15.86
C GLY A 40 1.51 18.30 15.60
N VAL A 41 1.03 17.99 14.40
CA VAL A 41 0.48 16.68 14.02
C VAL A 41 1.47 15.93 13.13
N ASP A 42 1.64 14.63 13.39
CA ASP A 42 2.41 13.74 12.52
C ASP A 42 1.56 13.21 11.36
N LEU A 43 2.12 13.32 10.16
CA LEU A 43 1.54 12.87 8.90
C LEU A 43 2.52 11.97 8.17
N VAL A 44 2.02 11.13 7.26
CA VAL A 44 2.83 10.37 6.30
C VAL A 44 2.57 10.93 4.92
N VAL A 45 3.63 11.30 4.23
CA VAL A 45 3.64 11.67 2.81
C VAL A 45 4.13 10.48 2.02
N LYS A 46 3.35 10.05 1.04
CA LYS A 46 3.77 9.01 0.10
C LYS A 46 3.68 9.54 -1.33
N ALA A 47 4.77 9.37 -2.06
CA ALA A 47 4.90 9.83 -3.44
C ALA A 47 5.44 8.71 -4.33
N GLY A 48 4.81 8.51 -5.48
CA GLY A 48 5.27 7.61 -6.53
C GLY A 48 6.08 8.33 -7.61
N ASP A 49 6.90 7.59 -8.34
CA ASP A 49 7.58 8.06 -9.56
C ASP A 49 6.68 7.94 -10.81
N ASP A 50 7.20 8.27 -11.99
CA ASP A 50 6.45 8.22 -13.25
C ASP A 50 6.00 6.80 -13.66
N ALA A 51 6.67 5.76 -13.17
CA ALA A 51 6.29 4.36 -13.41
C ALA A 51 5.28 3.83 -12.37
N ASP A 52 5.09 4.52 -11.24
CA ASP A 52 4.18 4.07 -10.20
C ASP A 52 2.71 4.09 -10.67
N ALA A 53 2.06 2.94 -10.61
CA ALA A 53 0.63 2.77 -10.83
C ALA A 53 -0.12 2.38 -9.53
N HIS A 54 0.57 2.41 -8.39
CA HIS A 54 0.06 1.91 -7.12
C HIS A 54 -0.63 3.00 -6.29
N ILE A 55 -0.16 4.25 -6.37
CA ILE A 55 -0.71 5.38 -5.61
C ILE A 55 -2.20 5.60 -5.91
N ALA A 56 -2.62 5.53 -7.17
CA ALA A 56 -4.03 5.69 -7.53
C ALA A 56 -4.91 4.62 -6.86
N ARG A 57 -4.43 3.37 -6.77
CA ARG A 57 -5.14 2.27 -6.09
C ARG A 57 -5.22 2.48 -4.59
N GLU A 58 -4.15 3.00 -3.98
CA GLU A 58 -4.12 3.31 -2.54
C GLU A 58 -5.05 4.46 -2.17
N ILE A 59 -5.07 5.54 -2.97
CA ILE A 59 -6.03 6.64 -2.79
C ILE A 59 -7.47 6.10 -2.88
N ARG A 60 -7.74 5.22 -3.85
CA ARG A 60 -9.05 4.58 -3.98
C ARG A 60 -9.40 3.72 -2.76
N ALA A 61 -8.46 2.91 -2.26
CA ALA A 61 -8.60 2.13 -1.03
C ALA A 61 -9.04 3.01 0.16
N HIS A 62 -8.36 4.14 0.38
CA HIS A 62 -8.72 5.08 1.45
C HIS A 62 -10.15 5.65 1.29
N ARG A 63 -10.55 5.99 0.07
CA ARG A 63 -11.86 6.61 -0.22
C ARG A 63 -13.03 5.62 -0.10
N GLU A 64 -12.83 4.38 -0.50
CA GLU A 64 -13.95 3.43 -0.70
C GLU A 64 -13.99 2.28 0.33
N TRP A 65 -12.84 1.85 0.86
CA TRP A 65 -12.75 0.63 1.68
C TRP A 65 -12.32 0.85 3.12
N LEU A 66 -11.40 1.78 3.39
CA LEU A 66 -10.75 1.85 4.72
C LEU A 66 -11.58 2.52 5.81
N ALA A 67 -12.73 3.11 5.49
CA ALA A 67 -13.56 3.85 6.45
C ALA A 67 -13.84 3.10 7.78
N PRO A 68 -14.20 1.79 7.80
CA PRO A 68 -14.46 1.08 9.06
C PRO A 68 -13.22 0.89 9.94
N LEU A 69 -12.04 0.80 9.31
CA LEU A 69 -10.76 0.65 9.99
C LEU A 69 -10.27 2.01 10.52
N VAL A 70 -10.44 3.07 9.73
CA VAL A 70 -10.14 4.46 10.13
C VAL A 70 -10.99 4.85 11.34
N ALA A 71 -12.29 4.55 11.33
CA ALA A 71 -13.21 4.84 12.45
C ALA A 71 -12.80 4.16 13.78
N ARG A 72 -11.98 3.10 13.73
CA ARG A 72 -11.44 2.39 14.89
C ARG A 72 -9.99 2.77 15.22
N GLY A 73 -9.39 3.71 14.49
CA GLY A 73 -7.96 4.04 14.62
C GLY A 73 -7.04 2.90 14.20
N ARG A 74 -7.50 2.03 13.28
CA ARG A 74 -6.77 0.83 12.81
C ARG A 74 -6.25 0.95 11.38
N ALA A 75 -6.53 2.06 10.71
CA ALA A 75 -5.94 2.43 9.43
C ALA A 75 -5.66 3.94 9.40
N PRO A 76 -4.68 4.40 8.60
CA PRO A 76 -4.41 5.82 8.43
C PRO A 76 -5.61 6.55 7.80
N GLU A 77 -5.98 7.69 8.38
CA GLU A 77 -6.97 8.60 7.77
C GLU A 77 -6.33 9.36 6.60
N LEU A 78 -7.01 9.39 5.45
CA LEU A 78 -6.55 10.18 4.30
C LEU A 78 -6.76 11.67 4.56
N HIS A 79 -5.67 12.45 4.54
CA HIS A 79 -5.71 13.89 4.76
C HIS A 79 -5.81 14.68 3.44
N ARG A 80 -4.95 14.36 2.46
CA ARG A 80 -4.93 14.97 1.11
C ARG A 80 -4.44 13.94 0.10
N ALA A 81 -4.83 14.08 -1.17
CA ALA A 81 -4.31 13.26 -2.25
C ALA A 81 -4.51 13.92 -3.61
N ASP A 82 -3.55 13.68 -4.50
CA ASP A 82 -3.58 14.03 -5.92
C ASP A 82 -3.04 12.82 -6.70
N ALA A 83 -3.92 12.18 -7.46
CA ALA A 83 -3.58 10.97 -8.21
C ALA A 83 -2.67 11.26 -9.41
N ASP A 84 -2.81 12.43 -10.04
CA ASP A 84 -2.02 12.84 -11.21
C ASP A 84 -0.59 13.21 -10.80
N ALA A 85 -0.43 13.81 -9.61
CA ALA A 85 0.87 14.05 -8.99
C ALA A 85 1.43 12.82 -8.28
N LYS A 86 0.65 11.73 -8.20
CA LYS A 86 0.97 10.49 -7.47
C LYS A 86 1.42 10.77 -6.03
N LEU A 87 0.67 11.62 -5.35
CA LEU A 87 0.98 12.11 -4.01
C LEU A 87 -0.23 11.90 -3.09
N LEU A 88 0.01 11.32 -1.92
CA LEU A 88 -0.99 11.24 -0.85
C LEU A 88 -0.38 11.58 0.50
N VAL A 89 -1.22 12.12 1.38
CA VAL A 89 -0.90 12.46 2.76
C VAL A 89 -1.93 11.80 3.65
N THR A 90 -1.49 11.03 4.64
CA THR A 90 -2.35 10.43 5.66
C THR A 90 -1.94 10.90 7.06
N ARG A 91 -2.84 10.73 8.04
CA ARG A 91 -2.41 10.77 9.44
C ARG A 91 -1.39 9.66 9.69
N TYR A 92 -0.40 9.95 10.54
CA TYR A 92 0.51 8.92 11.02
C TYR A 92 -0.26 7.94 11.93
N LEU A 93 -0.12 6.64 11.67
CA LEU A 93 -0.66 5.59 12.53
C LEU A 93 0.41 5.22 13.56
N PRO A 94 0.20 5.46 14.87
CA PRO A 94 1.16 5.11 15.89
C PRO A 94 1.35 3.60 16.00
N GLY A 95 2.58 3.17 16.24
CA GLY A 95 2.93 1.77 16.43
C GLY A 95 4.24 1.42 15.73
N ALA A 96 4.57 0.14 15.76
CA ALA A 96 5.69 -0.44 15.04
C ALA A 96 5.20 -1.66 14.26
N LEU A 97 5.91 -1.99 13.19
CA LEU A 97 5.70 -3.26 12.50
C LEU A 97 6.01 -4.41 13.46
N VAL A 98 5.17 -5.43 13.44
CA VAL A 98 5.39 -6.64 14.24
C VAL A 98 6.48 -7.54 13.65
N GLN A 99 6.78 -7.38 12.36
CA GLN A 99 7.79 -8.16 11.64
C GLN A 99 9.14 -8.11 12.36
N ASP A 100 9.81 -9.26 12.47
CA ASP A 100 11.11 -9.41 13.12
C ASP A 100 11.09 -9.08 14.63
N THR A 101 9.90 -9.11 15.25
CA THR A 101 9.72 -8.97 16.71
C THR A 101 9.03 -10.22 17.28
N PRO A 102 9.14 -10.50 18.60
CA PRO A 102 8.40 -11.59 19.22
C PRO A 102 6.88 -11.51 18.98
N ALA A 103 6.33 -10.30 18.85
CA ALA A 103 4.90 -10.07 18.61
C ALA A 103 4.41 -10.68 17.29
N GLU A 104 5.29 -10.97 16.32
CA GLU A 104 4.94 -11.64 15.07
C GLU A 104 4.37 -13.05 15.30
N HIS A 105 4.82 -13.72 16.36
CA HIS A 105 4.42 -15.10 16.68
C HIS A 105 3.37 -15.18 17.79
N GLU A 106 2.97 -14.05 18.35
CA GLU A 106 1.97 -14.00 19.41
C GLU A 106 0.57 -14.31 18.86
N PRO A 107 -0.17 -15.28 19.43
CA PRO A 107 -1.52 -15.60 18.98
C PRO A 107 -2.50 -14.42 19.01
N SER A 108 -2.26 -13.43 19.88
CA SER A 108 -3.05 -12.20 19.95
C SER A 108 -2.90 -11.33 18.69
N THR A 109 -1.74 -11.33 18.05
CA THR A 109 -1.49 -10.60 16.79
C THR A 109 -2.37 -11.16 15.67
N TYR A 110 -2.42 -12.49 15.53
CA TYR A 110 -3.28 -13.14 14.53
C TYR A 110 -4.76 -12.94 14.81
N ARG A 111 -5.18 -12.98 16.08
CA ARG A 111 -6.57 -12.68 16.45
C ARG A 111 -6.96 -11.25 16.08
N GLY A 112 -6.11 -10.27 16.42
CA GLY A 112 -6.32 -8.87 16.03
C GLY A 112 -6.35 -8.67 14.52
N ALA A 113 -5.42 -9.29 13.78
CA ALA A 113 -5.41 -9.24 12.32
C ALA A 113 -6.69 -9.84 11.72
N GLY A 114 -7.17 -10.98 12.25
CA GLY A 114 -8.42 -11.62 11.83
C GLY A 114 -9.65 -10.73 12.02
N GLU A 115 -9.74 -10.03 13.16
CA GLU A 115 -10.81 -9.06 13.42
C GLU A 115 -10.81 -7.91 12.40
N LEU A 116 -9.64 -7.38 12.05
CA LEU A 116 -9.52 -6.30 11.06
C LEU A 116 -9.83 -6.79 9.64
N LEU A 117 -9.41 -8.01 9.29
CA LEU A 117 -9.73 -8.62 8.00
C LEU A 117 -11.23 -8.88 7.85
N ALA A 118 -11.89 -9.36 8.91
CA ALA A 118 -13.34 -9.55 8.90
C ALA A 118 -14.07 -8.22 8.65
N LEU A 119 -13.66 -7.12 9.30
CA LEU A 119 -14.22 -5.79 9.07
C LEU A 119 -14.02 -5.28 7.64
N LEU A 120 -12.89 -5.62 7.02
CA LEU A 120 -12.61 -5.22 5.64
C LEU A 120 -13.41 -6.06 4.63
N HIS A 121 -13.60 -7.35 4.91
CA HIS A 121 -14.36 -8.28 4.05
C HIS A 121 -15.88 -8.16 4.19
N ASP A 122 -16.38 -7.58 5.28
CA ASP A 122 -17.81 -7.27 5.46
C ASP A 122 -18.32 -6.15 4.52
N ARG A 123 -17.42 -5.59 3.68
CA ARG A 123 -17.78 -4.62 2.64
C ARG A 123 -18.43 -5.31 1.45
N VAL A 124 -19.40 -4.62 0.84
CA VAL A 124 -20.11 -5.10 -0.36
C VAL A 124 -19.09 -5.51 -1.42
N ALA A 125 -19.13 -6.78 -1.82
CA ALA A 125 -18.40 -7.26 -2.97
C ALA A 125 -18.92 -6.54 -4.21
N VAL A 126 -18.00 -6.02 -5.02
CA VAL A 126 -18.34 -5.40 -6.30
C VAL A 126 -18.16 -6.47 -7.37
N ASP A 127 -19.24 -6.78 -8.08
CA ASP A 127 -19.16 -7.60 -9.28
C ASP A 127 -18.41 -6.82 -10.37
N ASP A 128 -17.32 -7.40 -10.86
CA ASP A 128 -16.54 -6.91 -11.98
C ASP A 128 -16.57 -7.99 -13.08
N ASP A 129 -17.53 -7.85 -13.99
CA ASP A 129 -17.76 -8.77 -15.10
C ASP A 129 -16.51 -8.97 -15.99
N GLY A 130 -15.62 -7.97 -16.02
CA GLY A 130 -14.37 -8.01 -16.79
C GLY A 130 -13.21 -8.69 -16.06
N TYR A 131 -13.25 -8.76 -14.72
CA TYR A 131 -12.14 -9.25 -13.90
C TYR A 131 -11.71 -10.67 -14.28
N GLY A 132 -12.67 -11.59 -14.46
CA GLY A 132 -12.37 -12.98 -14.79
C GLY A 132 -11.65 -13.13 -16.14
N ALA A 133 -12.08 -12.38 -17.15
CA ALA A 133 -11.45 -12.37 -18.46
C ALA A 133 -10.05 -11.76 -18.40
N GLN A 134 -9.90 -10.60 -17.75
CA GLN A 134 -8.61 -9.90 -17.60
C GLN A 134 -7.59 -10.72 -16.81
N LEU A 135 -8.03 -11.40 -15.74
CA LEU A 135 -7.18 -12.28 -14.94
C LEU A 135 -6.68 -13.45 -15.78
N ARG A 136 -7.58 -14.12 -16.53
CA ARG A 136 -7.20 -15.21 -17.43
C ARG A 136 -6.16 -14.73 -18.44
N ASP A 137 -6.40 -13.62 -19.12
CA ASP A 137 -5.51 -13.10 -20.16
C ASP A 137 -4.15 -12.68 -19.58
N THR A 138 -4.15 -12.10 -18.36
CA THR A 138 -2.92 -11.79 -17.61
C THR A 138 -2.14 -13.05 -17.25
N VAL A 139 -2.81 -14.09 -16.78
CA VAL A 139 -2.19 -15.38 -16.44
C VAL A 139 -1.61 -16.04 -17.68
N LEU A 140 -2.37 -16.13 -18.77
CA LEU A 140 -1.90 -16.68 -20.05
C LEU A 140 -0.70 -15.91 -20.60
N THR A 141 -0.72 -14.58 -20.52
CA THR A 141 0.41 -13.73 -20.91
C THR A 141 1.66 -14.03 -20.07
N ARG A 142 1.51 -14.24 -18.75
CA ARG A 142 2.64 -14.59 -17.87
C ARG A 142 3.17 -16.00 -18.16
N LEU A 143 2.28 -16.95 -18.43
CA LEU A 143 2.64 -18.32 -18.82
C LEU A 143 3.32 -18.38 -20.20
N GLY A 144 3.04 -17.44 -21.10
CA GLY A 144 3.73 -17.36 -22.39
C GLY A 144 5.12 -16.73 -22.35
N ARG A 145 5.55 -16.14 -21.22
CA ARG A 145 6.87 -15.49 -21.09
C ARG A 145 7.97 -16.52 -20.85
N PRO A 146 9.23 -16.23 -21.25
CA PRO A 146 10.37 -17.09 -20.96
C PRO A 146 10.42 -17.48 -19.48
N HIS A 147 10.36 -18.78 -19.20
CA HIS A 147 10.40 -19.30 -17.84
C HIS A 147 11.83 -19.38 -17.35
N ARG A 148 12.04 -19.02 -16.06
CA ARG A 148 13.31 -19.26 -15.37
C ARG A 148 13.54 -20.74 -15.03
N ILE A 149 12.53 -21.58 -15.24
CA ILE A 149 12.62 -23.04 -15.09
C ILE A 149 12.89 -23.61 -16.46
N ALA A 150 14.01 -24.32 -16.62
CA ALA A 150 14.33 -24.99 -17.86
C ALA A 150 13.27 -26.09 -18.14
N PRO A 151 12.80 -26.25 -19.39
CA PRO A 151 11.91 -27.34 -19.74
C PRO A 151 12.63 -28.67 -19.46
N GLY A 152 12.10 -29.46 -18.51
CA GLY A 152 12.67 -30.75 -18.09
C GLY A 152 12.98 -30.91 -16.60
N SER A 153 12.79 -29.88 -15.75
CA SER A 153 13.02 -30.00 -14.29
C SER A 153 11.94 -30.75 -13.52
N SER A 154 10.93 -31.33 -14.18
CA SER A 154 9.99 -32.25 -13.55
C SER A 154 10.68 -33.60 -13.30
N ARG A 155 11.44 -33.72 -12.21
CA ARG A 155 11.69 -35.04 -11.63
C ARG A 155 10.33 -35.60 -11.25
N GLY A 156 9.94 -36.70 -11.90
CA GLY A 156 8.62 -37.31 -11.74
C GLY A 156 8.25 -37.44 -10.27
N CYS A 157 7.09 -36.92 -9.91
CA CYS A 157 6.43 -37.32 -8.68
C CYS A 157 6.03 -38.79 -8.87
N GLY A 158 6.92 -39.70 -8.48
CA GLY A 158 6.64 -41.12 -8.43
C GLY A 158 5.42 -41.34 -7.54
N ARG A 159 4.37 -41.92 -8.12
CA ARG A 159 3.23 -42.46 -7.38
C ARG A 159 3.78 -43.44 -6.34
N ARG A 160 3.52 -43.20 -5.06
CA ARG A 160 3.50 -44.25 -4.04
C ARG A 160 2.07 -44.72 -3.87
#